data_AF-A0A943B8P8-F1
#
_entry.id   AF-A0A943B8P8-F1
#
_cell.length_a   1.000
_cell.length_b   1.000
_cell.length_c   1.000
_cell.angle_alpha   90.00
_cell.angle_beta   90.00
_cell.angle_gamma   90.00
#
_symmetry.space_group_name_H-M   'P 1'
#
loop_
_entity.id
_entity.type
_entity.pdbx_description
1 polymer ?
#
loop_
_entity_poly.entity_id
_entity_poly.type
_entity_poly.pdbx_seq_one_letter_code
_entity_poly.pdbx_strand_id
1 'polypeptide(L)'
;MTVSLLGSKIASIFNGDSMTVKFYPSIILFTLVLGLITILFACYGPAKRAGKVNVINVIKGNDHGEKIKYYKGTLVRKIFGVEGWIAYKNIRKNSKRFVVTILSLSISLIMFITFTTLNLKRINELKYIQKTSFIHGRIYEYKAENSSEVEDKLKEIKDIDNIYRRQQITCNIVLDSNNLTDEFKRLYPGLLIDGDFTNEVFSYSENTLKEIEVDNLKDDEIILINSISRYNEDGKLEKIDITNYKEGDIIKIPAASLKYMKIMDMEECKKAINEDIKNNNYMEFKVKKIVDKDLF
;
A
#
# COMPACT_ATOMS: atom_id res chain seq x y z
N MET A 1 -9.17 -30.77 4.30
CA MET A 1 -10.17 -30.56 3.23
C MET A 1 -10.55 -29.08 3.08
N THR A 2 -10.93 -28.38 4.15
CA THR A 2 -11.36 -26.96 4.09
C THR A 2 -10.26 -25.98 3.70
N VAL A 3 -9.02 -26.16 4.20
CA VAL A 3 -7.88 -25.27 3.89
C VAL A 3 -7.41 -25.41 2.44
N SER A 4 -7.42 -26.61 1.86
CA SER A 4 -7.05 -26.79 0.45
C SER A 4 -8.12 -26.25 -0.51
N LEU A 5 -9.40 -26.32 -0.11
CA LEU A 5 -10.51 -25.69 -0.84
C LEU A 5 -10.47 -24.15 -0.77
N LEU A 6 -9.96 -23.59 0.33
CA LEU A 6 -9.79 -22.15 0.47
C LEU A 6 -8.57 -21.65 -0.30
N GLY A 7 -7.48 -22.44 -0.33
CA GLY A 7 -6.25 -22.10 -1.05
C GLY A 7 -6.47 -21.84 -2.53
N SER A 8 -7.26 -22.68 -3.21
CA SER A 8 -7.59 -22.48 -4.63
C SER A 8 -8.46 -21.24 -4.88
N LYS A 9 -9.42 -20.95 -3.98
CA LYS A 9 -10.24 -19.72 -4.05
C LYS A 9 -9.43 -18.46 -3.76
N ILE A 10 -8.52 -18.51 -2.80
CA ILE A 10 -7.62 -17.38 -2.49
C ILE A 10 -6.66 -17.14 -3.66
N ALA A 11 -6.05 -18.19 -4.23
CA ALA A 11 -5.19 -18.07 -5.41
C ALA A 11 -5.92 -17.45 -6.61
N SER A 12 -7.22 -17.75 -6.79
CA SER A 12 -8.04 -17.12 -7.83
C SER A 12 -8.35 -15.64 -7.60
N ILE A 13 -8.33 -15.17 -6.34
CA ILE A 13 -8.51 -13.73 -6.01
C ILE A 13 -7.23 -12.94 -6.32
N PHE A 14 -6.07 -13.58 -6.33
CA PHE A 14 -4.76 -12.96 -6.55
C PHE A 14 -4.12 -13.33 -7.90
N ASN A 15 -4.92 -13.55 -8.95
CA ASN A 15 -4.45 -13.78 -10.32
C ASN A 15 -3.42 -14.91 -10.48
N GLY A 16 -3.57 -16.01 -9.75
CA GLY A 16 -2.76 -17.22 -9.95
C GLY A 16 -1.40 -17.23 -9.26
N ASP A 17 -1.05 -16.17 -8.51
CA ASP A 17 0.12 -16.22 -7.64
C ASP A 17 -0.12 -17.25 -6.52
N SER A 18 0.80 -18.21 -6.42
CA SER A 18 0.67 -19.37 -5.53
C SER A 18 0.90 -18.99 -4.06
N MET A 19 -0.07 -18.32 -3.45
CA MET A 19 -0.07 -18.12 -2.00
C MET A 19 -0.29 -19.46 -1.30
N THR A 20 0.80 -20.01 -0.76
CA THR A 20 0.74 -21.22 0.08
C THR A 20 0.20 -20.86 1.45
N VAL A 21 -1.11 -21.06 1.66
CA VAL A 21 -1.72 -20.95 2.99
C VAL A 21 -1.22 -22.12 3.84
N LYS A 22 -0.20 -21.85 4.66
CA LYS A 22 0.36 -22.83 5.58
C LYS A 22 -0.44 -22.83 6.87
N PHE A 23 -0.96 -23.99 7.22
CA PHE A 23 -1.64 -24.21 8.49
C PHE A 23 -0.59 -24.55 9.54
N TYR A 24 -0.55 -23.78 10.62
CA TYR A 24 0.37 -23.99 11.74
C TYR A 24 -0.42 -24.49 12.96
N PRO A 25 -0.41 -25.80 13.26
CA PRO A 25 -1.10 -26.35 14.44
C PRO A 25 -0.65 -25.67 15.75
N SER A 26 0.58 -25.17 15.80
CA SER A 26 1.10 -24.38 16.92
C SER A 26 0.29 -23.11 17.21
N ILE A 27 -0.21 -22.42 16.18
CA ILE A 27 -1.03 -21.21 16.34
C ILE A 27 -2.36 -21.56 16.99
N ILE A 28 -2.97 -22.68 16.61
CA ILE A 28 -4.24 -23.15 17.18
C ILE A 28 -4.07 -23.58 18.62
N LEU A 29 -3.00 -24.33 18.91
CA LEU A 29 -2.69 -24.70 20.27
C LEU A 29 -2.44 -23.46 21.14
N PHE A 30 -1.73 -22.47 20.60
CA PHE A 30 -1.47 -21.21 21.27
C PHE A 30 -2.77 -20.42 21.56
N THR A 31 -3.65 -20.26 20.57
CA THR A 31 -4.93 -19.55 20.79
C THR A 31 -5.84 -20.28 21.75
N LEU A 32 -5.85 -21.62 21.74
CA LEU A 32 -6.59 -22.44 22.69
C LEU A 32 -6.08 -22.25 24.13
N VAL A 33 -4.76 -22.33 24.33
CA VAL A 33 -4.13 -22.09 25.63
C VAL A 33 -4.39 -20.66 26.11
N LEU A 34 -4.25 -19.67 25.24
CA LEU A 34 -4.48 -18.26 25.56
C LEU A 34 -5.96 -17.99 25.90
N GLY A 35 -6.89 -18.63 25.20
CA GLY A 35 -8.32 -18.58 25.51
C GLY A 35 -8.63 -19.17 26.88
N LEU A 36 -8.08 -20.35 27.20
CA LEU A 36 -8.22 -20.98 28.52
C LEU A 36 -7.67 -20.08 29.63
N ILE A 37 -6.47 -19.52 29.45
CA ILE A 37 -5.86 -18.59 30.41
C ILE A 37 -6.75 -17.37 30.63
N THR A 38 -7.32 -16.82 29.54
CA THR A 38 -8.21 -15.65 29.60
C THR A 38 -9.49 -15.95 30.41
N ILE A 39 -10.11 -17.11 30.16
CA ILE A 39 -11.30 -17.56 30.89
C ILE A 39 -10.98 -17.75 32.38
N LEU A 40 -9.84 -18.39 32.69
CA LEU A 40 -9.39 -18.59 34.07
C LEU A 40 -9.22 -17.26 34.80
N PHE A 41 -8.56 -16.27 34.19
CA PHE A 41 -8.40 -14.94 34.79
C PHE A 41 -9.74 -14.21 34.97
N ALA A 42 -10.65 -14.32 34.00
CA ALA A 42 -11.97 -13.70 34.08
C ALA A 42 -12.80 -14.26 35.24
N CYS A 43 -12.81 -15.59 35.42
CA CYS A 43 -13.57 -16.27 36.46
C CYS A 43 -12.89 -16.23 37.84
N TYR A 44 -11.56 -16.08 37.91
CA TYR A 44 -10.80 -16.11 39.17
C TYR A 44 -11.24 -15.00 40.14
N GLY A 45 -11.42 -13.77 39.65
CA GLY A 45 -11.83 -12.63 40.47
C GLY A 45 -13.18 -12.85 41.17
N PRO A 46 -14.26 -13.15 40.43
CA PRO A 46 -15.57 -13.49 40.99
C PRO A 46 -15.54 -14.70 41.93
N ALA A 47 -14.91 -15.81 41.52
CA ALA A 47 -14.85 -17.04 42.30
C ALA A 47 -14.16 -16.84 43.67
N LYS A 48 -13.03 -16.12 43.68
CA LYS A 48 -12.29 -15.82 44.91
C LYS A 48 -13.06 -14.91 45.86
N ARG A 49 -13.87 -13.98 45.34
CA ARG A 49 -14.71 -13.12 46.18
C ARG A 49 -15.88 -13.91 46.78
N ALA A 50 -16.55 -14.75 45.97
CA ALA A 50 -17.63 -15.61 46.43
C ALA A 50 -17.17 -16.56 47.55
N GLY A 51 -15.98 -17.17 47.43
CA GLY A 51 -15.42 -18.06 48.45
C GLY A 51 -15.00 -17.38 49.77
N LYS A 52 -14.92 -16.04 49.82
CA LYS A 52 -14.55 -15.29 51.04
C LYS A 52 -15.77 -14.76 51.83
N VAL A 53 -16.97 -14.94 51.32
CA VAL A 53 -18.19 -14.49 51.98
C VAL A 53 -18.50 -15.44 53.14
N ASN A 54 -18.51 -14.92 54.37
CA ASN A 54 -18.86 -15.71 55.54
C ASN A 54 -20.39 -15.74 55.73
N VAL A 55 -20.99 -16.92 55.62
CA VAL A 55 -22.44 -17.16 55.72
C VAL A 55 -23.04 -16.58 57.01
N ILE A 56 -22.34 -16.68 58.16
CA ILE A 56 -22.88 -16.17 59.43
C ILE A 56 -22.97 -14.63 59.46
N ASN A 57 -22.08 -13.91 58.77
CA ASN A 57 -22.10 -12.45 58.74
C ASN A 57 -23.24 -11.92 57.86
N VAL A 58 -23.56 -12.64 56.78
CA VAL A 58 -24.68 -12.34 55.89
C VAL A 58 -26.02 -12.51 56.61
N ILE A 59 -26.20 -13.62 57.34
CA ILE A 59 -27.43 -13.89 58.10
C ILE A 59 -27.66 -12.86 59.22
N LYS A 60 -26.58 -12.38 59.85
CA LYS A 60 -26.65 -11.37 60.92
C LYS A 60 -26.92 -9.94 60.42
N GLY A 61 -27.02 -9.71 59.11
CA GLY A 61 -27.23 -8.37 58.53
C GLY A 61 -26.05 -7.41 58.72
N ASN A 62 -24.93 -7.87 59.29
CA ASN A 62 -23.70 -7.10 59.41
C ASN A 62 -22.91 -7.24 58.10
N ASP A 63 -23.41 -6.57 57.07
CA ASP A 63 -22.68 -6.47 55.82
C ASP A 63 -21.53 -5.48 56.03
N HIS A 64 -20.32 -6.03 56.06
CA HIS A 64 -19.02 -5.37 55.85
C HIS A 64 -18.28 -4.81 57.09
N GLY A 65 -17.20 -5.49 57.47
CA GLY A 65 -16.08 -4.96 58.26
C GLY A 65 -15.14 -4.04 57.45
N GLU A 66 -15.67 -3.24 56.52
CA GLU A 66 -14.86 -2.25 55.80
C GLU A 66 -14.63 -1.02 56.69
N LYS A 67 -13.39 -0.82 57.14
CA LYS A 67 -12.96 0.40 57.85
C LYS A 67 -13.33 1.62 57.01
N ILE A 68 -14.26 2.45 57.49
CA ILE A 68 -14.68 3.68 56.80
C ILE A 68 -13.48 4.65 56.76
N LYS A 69 -12.81 4.75 55.62
CA LYS A 69 -11.75 5.74 55.39
C LYS A 69 -12.37 7.08 54.99
N TYR A 70 -12.09 8.12 55.76
CA TYR A 70 -12.58 9.48 55.49
C TYR A 70 -11.60 10.26 54.60
N TYR A 71 -12.12 10.91 53.54
CA TYR A 71 -11.34 11.74 52.62
C TYR A 71 -11.83 13.19 52.65
N LYS A 72 -10.98 14.15 53.05
CA LYS A 72 -11.35 15.57 53.20
C LYS A 72 -11.67 16.27 51.87
N GLY A 73 -10.89 16.03 50.80
CA GLY A 73 -11.18 16.53 49.44
C GLY A 73 -11.30 18.05 49.29
N THR A 74 -10.67 18.84 50.17
CA THR A 74 -10.82 20.30 50.24
C THR A 74 -10.44 21.03 48.96
N LEU A 75 -9.40 20.56 48.26
CA LEU A 75 -8.98 21.12 46.96
C LEU A 75 -10.01 20.86 45.86
N VAL A 76 -10.55 19.64 45.80
CA VAL A 76 -11.57 19.27 44.81
C VAL A 76 -12.85 20.07 45.03
N ARG A 77 -13.22 20.33 46.29
CA ARG A 77 -14.37 21.19 46.62
C ARG A 77 -14.20 22.62 46.14
N LYS A 78 -12.97 23.16 46.17
CA LYS A 78 -12.69 24.51 45.68
C LYS A 78 -12.77 24.61 44.16
N ILE A 79 -12.33 23.57 43.43
CA ILE A 79 -12.26 23.58 41.96
C ILE A 79 -13.59 23.16 41.32
N PHE A 80 -14.25 22.13 41.85
CA PHE A 80 -15.44 21.51 41.26
C PHE A 80 -16.70 21.69 42.12
N GLY A 81 -16.64 22.57 43.14
CA GLY A 81 -17.76 22.83 44.03
C GLY A 81 -18.18 21.62 44.88
N VAL A 82 -19.42 21.66 45.37
CA VAL A 82 -19.97 20.61 46.25
C VAL A 82 -20.21 19.31 45.50
N GLU A 83 -20.64 19.38 44.24
CA GLU A 83 -20.93 18.21 43.41
C GLU A 83 -19.67 17.38 43.12
N GLY A 84 -18.59 18.04 42.68
CA GLY A 84 -17.31 17.36 42.46
C GLY A 84 -16.67 16.84 43.75
N TRP A 85 -16.91 17.50 44.88
CA TRP A 85 -16.48 17.01 46.19
C TRP A 85 -17.18 15.70 46.59
N ILE A 86 -18.49 15.60 46.34
CA ILE A 86 -19.26 14.38 46.58
C ILE A 86 -18.78 13.26 45.63
N ALA A 87 -18.61 13.57 44.34
CA ALA A 87 -18.09 12.63 43.35
C ALA A 87 -16.70 12.10 43.73
N TYR A 88 -15.78 12.98 44.16
CA TYR A 88 -14.42 12.60 44.57
C TYR A 88 -14.40 11.67 45.79
N LYS A 89 -15.28 11.90 46.77
CA LYS A 89 -15.43 11.00 47.91
C LYS A 89 -15.89 9.62 47.47
N ASN A 90 -16.83 9.53 46.54
CA ASN A 90 -17.28 8.25 45.98
C ASN A 90 -16.15 7.53 45.22
N ILE A 91 -15.41 8.25 44.39
CA ILE A 91 -14.23 7.74 43.66
C ILE A 91 -13.19 7.18 44.63
N ARG A 92 -12.86 7.91 45.71
CA ARG A 92 -11.87 7.47 46.70
C ARG A 92 -12.35 6.28 47.54
N LYS A 93 -13.65 6.16 47.80
CA LYS A 93 -14.25 4.99 48.46
C LYS A 93 -14.14 3.74 47.59
N ASN A 94 -14.39 3.87 46.28
CA ASN A 94 -14.38 2.77 45.31
C ASN A 94 -13.20 2.83 44.33
N SER A 95 -12.01 3.21 44.80
CA SER A 95 -10.86 3.57 43.95
C SER A 95 -10.46 2.50 42.95
N LYS A 96 -10.51 1.22 43.34
CA LYS A 96 -10.20 0.09 42.45
C LYS A 96 -11.19 -0.02 41.28
N ARG A 97 -12.49 0.12 41.53
CA ARG A 97 -13.52 0.05 40.47
C ARG A 97 -13.37 1.23 39.53
N PHE A 98 -13.17 2.43 40.07
CA PHE A 98 -12.97 3.64 39.28
C PHE A 98 -11.75 3.56 38.37
N VAL A 99 -10.59 3.11 38.88
CA VAL A 99 -9.37 2.94 38.07
C VAL A 99 -9.60 1.94 36.95
N VAL A 100 -10.27 0.81 37.21
CA VAL A 100 -10.62 -0.17 36.16
C VAL A 100 -11.51 0.46 35.10
N THR A 101 -12.57 1.18 35.49
CA THR A 101 -13.48 1.84 34.55
C THR A 101 -12.75 2.85 33.66
N ILE A 102 -11.90 3.70 34.24
CA ILE A 102 -11.11 4.67 33.47
C ILE A 102 -10.13 3.97 32.54
N LEU A 103 -9.39 2.98 33.02
CA LEU A 103 -8.44 2.25 32.18
C LEU A 103 -9.13 1.56 31.01
N SER A 104 -10.28 0.91 31.24
CA SER A 104 -11.07 0.29 30.17
C SER A 104 -11.51 1.31 29.12
N LEU A 105 -11.99 2.48 29.55
CA LEU A 105 -12.38 3.57 28.65
C LEU A 105 -11.18 4.11 27.87
N SER A 106 -10.05 4.35 28.55
CA SER A 106 -8.82 4.85 27.94
C SER A 106 -8.26 3.88 26.91
N ILE A 107 -8.19 2.58 27.21
CA ILE A 107 -7.71 1.56 26.28
C ILE A 107 -8.61 1.51 25.04
N SER A 108 -9.94 1.52 25.23
CA SER A 108 -10.89 1.55 24.12
C SER A 108 -10.68 2.77 23.22
N LEU A 109 -10.50 3.96 23.81
CA LEU A 109 -10.27 5.19 23.06
C LEU A 109 -8.94 5.16 22.30
N ILE A 110 -7.85 4.72 22.95
CA ILE A 110 -6.53 4.60 22.31
C ILE A 110 -6.59 3.62 21.14
N MET A 111 -7.22 2.46 21.33
CA MET A 111 -7.37 1.45 20.28
C MET A 111 -8.20 2.00 19.11
N PHE A 112 -9.29 2.71 19.39
CA PHE A 112 -10.11 3.35 18.36
C PHE A 112 -9.34 4.39 17.55
N ILE A 113 -8.60 5.29 18.23
CA ILE A 113 -7.79 6.32 17.56
C ILE A 113 -6.68 5.68 16.73
N THR A 114 -6.00 4.68 17.26
CA THR A 114 -4.92 3.96 16.57
C THR A 114 -5.45 3.28 15.32
N PHE A 115 -6.52 2.50 15.45
CA PHE A 115 -7.14 1.80 14.34
C PHE A 115 -7.66 2.77 13.26
N THR A 116 -8.33 3.85 13.68
CA THR A 116 -8.80 4.90 12.76
C THR A 116 -7.63 5.53 12.00
N THR A 117 -6.55 5.89 12.70
CA THR A 117 -5.37 6.51 12.09
C THR A 117 -4.70 5.57 11.08
N LEU A 118 -4.53 4.29 11.44
CA LEU A 118 -3.97 3.29 10.52
C LEU A 118 -4.85 3.11 9.28
N ASN A 119 -6.18 3.07 9.45
CA ASN A 119 -7.09 2.98 8.32
C ASN A 119 -7.07 4.23 7.43
N LEU A 120 -6.98 5.42 8.03
CA LEU A 120 -6.88 6.67 7.28
C LEU A 120 -5.57 6.73 6.49
N LYS A 121 -4.43 6.30 7.07
CA LYS A 121 -3.16 6.18 6.34
C LYS A 121 -3.30 5.23 5.14
N ARG A 122 -3.84 4.02 5.37
CA ARG A 122 -4.11 3.05 4.31
C ARG A 122 -5.01 3.62 3.21
N ILE A 123 -6.10 4.31 3.57
CA ILE A 123 -7.01 4.93 2.61
C ILE A 123 -6.29 6.03 1.81
N ASN A 124 -5.43 6.82 2.44
CA ASN A 124 -4.66 7.85 1.75
C ASN A 124 -3.65 7.25 0.76
N GLU A 125 -2.96 6.18 1.15
CA GLU A 125 -2.06 5.43 0.25
C GLU A 125 -2.84 4.86 -0.94
N LEU A 126 -4.01 4.26 -0.69
CA LEU A 126 -4.88 3.76 -1.76
C LEU A 126 -5.43 4.87 -2.65
N LYS A 127 -5.77 6.03 -2.08
CA LYS A 127 -6.20 7.21 -2.85
C LYS A 127 -5.07 7.75 -3.71
N TYR A 128 -3.82 7.65 -3.29
CA TYR A 128 -2.68 8.00 -4.14
C TYR A 128 -2.59 7.03 -5.33
N ILE A 129 -2.69 5.71 -5.09
CA ILE A 129 -2.72 4.72 -6.19
C ILE A 129 -3.89 5.02 -7.15
N GLN A 130 -5.08 5.33 -6.64
CA GLN A 130 -6.25 5.66 -7.46
C GLN A 130 -6.14 7.01 -8.19
N LYS A 131 -5.59 8.06 -7.56
CA LYS A 131 -5.37 9.35 -8.22
C LYS A 131 -4.32 9.29 -9.32
N THR A 132 -3.48 8.28 -9.27
CA THR A 132 -2.31 8.22 -10.12
C THR A 132 -2.52 7.29 -11.31
N SER A 133 -3.50 6.38 -11.30
CA SER A 133 -3.87 5.61 -12.49
C SER A 133 -5.29 6.01 -12.89
N PHE A 134 -5.47 6.45 -14.13
CA PHE A 134 -6.80 6.74 -14.70
C PHE A 134 -7.59 5.45 -14.98
N ILE A 135 -7.02 4.29 -14.68
CA ILE A 135 -7.55 2.97 -15.01
C ILE A 135 -8.20 2.33 -13.79
N HIS A 136 -9.49 2.02 -13.91
CA HIS A 136 -10.23 1.23 -12.91
C HIS A 136 -10.06 -0.29 -13.10
N GLY A 137 -9.59 -0.76 -14.26
CA GLY A 137 -9.26 -2.16 -14.52
C GLY A 137 -8.43 -2.36 -15.79
N ARG A 138 -7.50 -3.32 -15.79
CA ARG A 138 -6.62 -3.64 -16.92
C ARG A 138 -6.88 -5.07 -17.40
N ILE A 139 -7.06 -5.23 -18.71
CA ILE A 139 -7.21 -6.54 -19.36
C ILE A 139 -5.95 -6.79 -20.19
N TYR A 140 -5.30 -7.92 -19.93
CA TYR A 140 -4.15 -8.37 -20.71
C TYR A 140 -4.63 -9.32 -21.79
N GLU A 141 -4.40 -8.97 -23.04
CA GLU A 141 -4.73 -9.82 -24.16
C GLU A 141 -3.46 -10.53 -24.67
N TYR A 142 -3.47 -11.87 -24.64
CA TYR A 142 -2.30 -12.68 -25.02
C TYR A 142 -2.16 -12.84 -26.55
N LYS A 143 -3.21 -12.56 -27.32
CA LYS A 143 -3.22 -12.58 -28.79
C LYS A 143 -3.94 -11.35 -29.34
N ALA A 144 -3.23 -10.54 -30.13
CA ALA A 144 -3.74 -9.28 -30.66
C ALA A 144 -4.96 -9.42 -31.61
N GLU A 145 -5.18 -10.62 -32.17
CA GLU A 145 -6.24 -10.91 -33.15
C GLU A 145 -7.66 -10.76 -32.57
N ASN A 146 -7.85 -10.86 -31.26
CA ASN A 146 -9.16 -10.75 -30.62
C ASN A 146 -9.48 -9.34 -30.08
N SER A 147 -8.54 -8.40 -30.22
CA SER A 147 -8.60 -7.10 -29.55
C SER A 147 -9.86 -6.30 -29.82
N SER A 148 -10.38 -6.34 -31.05
CA SER A 148 -11.61 -5.63 -31.42
C SER A 148 -12.85 -6.26 -30.77
N GLU A 149 -12.93 -7.59 -30.70
CA GLU A 149 -14.07 -8.29 -30.10
C GLU A 149 -14.16 -8.02 -28.60
N VAL A 150 -13.00 -7.99 -27.92
CA VAL A 150 -12.93 -7.66 -26.49
C VAL A 150 -13.37 -6.22 -26.25
N GLU A 151 -12.90 -5.27 -27.06
CA GLU A 151 -13.28 -3.86 -26.94
C GLU A 151 -14.79 -3.65 -27.13
N ASP A 152 -15.39 -4.31 -28.12
CA ASP A 152 -16.82 -4.20 -28.40
C ASP A 152 -17.67 -4.72 -27.25
N LYS A 153 -17.30 -5.86 -26.64
CA LYS A 153 -17.99 -6.38 -25.45
C LYS A 153 -17.83 -5.48 -24.22
N LEU A 154 -16.70 -4.78 -24.09
CA LEU A 154 -16.49 -3.84 -22.99
C LEU A 154 -17.35 -2.59 -23.14
N LYS A 155 -17.60 -2.12 -24.37
CA LYS A 155 -18.50 -0.99 -24.65
C LYS A 155 -19.96 -1.27 -24.28
N GLU A 156 -20.37 -2.54 -24.24
CA GLU A 156 -21.73 -2.94 -23.83
C GLU A 156 -21.98 -2.81 -22.32
N ILE A 157 -20.93 -2.67 -21.51
CA ILE A 157 -21.03 -2.56 -20.05
C ILE A 157 -21.35 -1.11 -19.69
N LYS A 158 -22.57 -0.88 -19.16
CA LYS A 158 -23.11 0.47 -18.86
C LYS A 158 -22.28 1.36 -17.93
N ASP A 159 -21.41 0.77 -17.10
CA ASP A 159 -20.62 1.50 -16.10
C ASP A 159 -19.16 1.75 -16.54
N ILE A 160 -18.82 1.49 -17.81
CA ILE A 160 -17.50 1.79 -18.38
C ILE A 160 -17.60 3.07 -19.21
N ASP A 161 -17.04 4.17 -18.69
CA ASP A 161 -17.07 5.46 -19.37
C ASP A 161 -16.12 5.52 -20.58
N ASN A 162 -14.86 5.06 -20.40
CA ASN A 162 -13.81 5.15 -21.40
C ASN A 162 -13.02 3.84 -21.51
N ILE A 163 -12.65 3.47 -22.73
CA ILE A 163 -11.78 2.32 -23.01
C ILE A 163 -10.56 2.82 -23.78
N TYR A 164 -9.38 2.56 -23.22
CA TYR A 164 -8.11 2.96 -23.81
C TYR A 164 -7.33 1.72 -24.23
N ARG A 165 -6.78 1.76 -25.45
CA ARG A 165 -5.92 0.71 -25.98
C ARG A 165 -4.46 1.15 -25.88
N ARG A 166 -3.65 0.32 -25.24
CA ARG A 166 -2.21 0.46 -25.12
C ARG A 166 -1.55 -0.79 -25.66
N GLN A 167 -0.53 -0.63 -26.46
CA GLN A 167 0.37 -1.71 -26.82
C GLN A 167 1.69 -1.47 -26.08
N GLN A 168 2.14 -2.52 -25.41
CA GLN A 168 3.40 -2.51 -24.68
C GLN A 168 4.41 -3.35 -25.45
N ILE A 169 5.58 -2.77 -25.70
CA ILE A 169 6.72 -3.48 -26.26
C ILE A 169 7.91 -3.24 -25.35
N THR A 170 8.44 -4.31 -24.79
CA THR A 170 9.69 -4.24 -24.02
C THR A 170 10.86 -4.26 -25.00
N CYS A 171 11.79 -3.31 -24.87
CA CYS A 171 13.01 -3.29 -25.65
C CYS A 171 14.20 -2.79 -24.82
N ASN A 172 15.42 -3.05 -25.27
CA ASN A 172 16.61 -2.60 -24.56
C ASN A 172 17.01 -1.22 -25.08
N ILE A 173 16.61 -0.15 -24.40
CA ILE A 173 16.95 1.23 -24.78
C ILE A 173 18.11 1.70 -23.93
N VAL A 174 19.26 1.88 -24.56
CA VAL A 174 20.41 2.53 -23.91
C VAL A 174 20.26 4.04 -24.02
N LEU A 175 20.22 4.71 -22.86
CA LEU A 175 20.23 6.16 -22.74
C LEU A 175 21.62 6.66 -22.36
N ASP A 176 21.93 7.90 -22.72
CA ASP A 176 23.16 8.55 -22.27
C ASP A 176 23.14 8.73 -20.74
N SER A 177 24.07 8.06 -20.07
CA SER A 177 24.26 8.13 -18.62
C SER A 177 24.51 9.55 -18.11
N ASN A 178 25.00 10.47 -18.95
CA ASN A 178 25.21 11.87 -18.57
C ASN A 178 23.89 12.60 -18.31
N ASN A 179 22.81 12.19 -18.98
CA ASN A 179 21.50 12.79 -18.82
C ASN A 179 20.70 12.21 -17.65
N LEU A 180 21.17 11.14 -17.01
CA LEU A 180 20.54 10.57 -15.81
C LEU A 180 20.83 11.45 -14.58
N THR A 181 19.84 11.62 -13.70
CA THR A 181 20.01 12.38 -12.45
C THR A 181 20.92 11.65 -11.46
N ASP A 182 21.66 12.40 -10.64
CA ASP A 182 22.55 11.82 -9.63
C ASP A 182 21.77 11.01 -8.59
N GLU A 183 20.56 11.45 -8.27
CA GLU A 183 19.67 10.74 -7.36
C GLU A 183 19.24 9.38 -7.92
N PHE A 184 18.82 9.33 -9.19
CA PHE A 184 18.47 8.09 -9.85
C PHE A 184 19.67 7.14 -9.91
N LYS A 185 20.86 7.63 -10.28
CA LYS A 185 22.09 6.84 -10.32
C LYS A 185 22.44 6.24 -8.97
N ARG A 186 22.32 7.02 -7.90
CA ARG A 186 22.62 6.59 -6.52
C ARG A 186 21.67 5.48 -6.06
N LEU A 187 20.40 5.57 -6.42
CA LEU A 187 19.36 4.65 -5.97
C LEU A 187 19.30 3.37 -6.80
N TYR A 188 19.68 3.44 -8.08
CA TYR A 188 19.63 2.31 -9.02
C TYR A 188 20.98 2.04 -9.69
N PRO A 189 22.07 1.82 -8.93
CA PRO A 189 23.41 1.65 -9.50
C PRO A 189 23.51 0.41 -10.39
N GLY A 190 22.73 -0.64 -10.12
CA GLY A 190 22.70 -1.87 -10.91
C GLY A 190 22.09 -1.70 -12.31
N LEU A 191 21.28 -0.66 -12.54
CA LEU A 191 20.76 -0.33 -13.88
C LEU A 191 21.80 0.39 -14.76
N LEU A 192 22.93 0.82 -14.18
CA LEU A 192 24.01 1.52 -14.90
C LEU A 192 25.15 0.61 -15.32
N ILE A 193 25.23 -0.60 -14.75
CA ILE A 193 26.30 -1.56 -14.96
C ILE A 193 25.83 -2.52 -16.06
N ASP A 194 26.61 -2.65 -17.14
CA ASP A 194 26.39 -3.57 -18.28
C ASP A 194 25.22 -3.30 -19.23
N GLY A 195 24.72 -2.05 -19.31
CA GLY A 195 23.82 -1.64 -20.39
C GLY A 195 22.45 -2.34 -20.39
N ASP A 196 22.08 -3.00 -19.29
CA ASP A 196 20.78 -3.62 -19.07
C ASP A 196 19.72 -2.57 -18.72
N PHE A 197 19.51 -1.63 -19.64
CA PHE A 197 18.32 -0.80 -19.65
C PHE A 197 17.22 -1.55 -20.42
N THR A 198 16.61 -2.56 -19.80
CA THR A 198 15.30 -3.03 -20.24
C THR A 198 14.29 -1.92 -19.96
N ASN A 199 14.05 -1.07 -20.96
CA ASN A 199 13.07 0.00 -20.88
C ASN A 199 11.82 -0.43 -21.64
N GLU A 200 10.67 -0.11 -21.09
CA GLU A 200 9.41 -0.41 -21.76
C GLU A 200 9.05 0.76 -22.68
N VAL A 201 8.80 0.45 -23.95
CA VAL A 201 8.20 1.40 -24.89
C VAL A 201 6.71 1.11 -24.92
N PHE A 202 5.93 2.14 -24.67
CA PHE A 202 4.49 2.07 -24.78
C PHE A 202 4.04 2.85 -26.01
N SER A 203 3.20 2.21 -26.82
CA SER A 203 2.43 2.91 -27.83
C SER A 203 0.99 3.02 -27.36
N TYR A 204 0.43 4.21 -27.53
CA TYR A 204 -0.91 4.56 -27.09
C TYR A 204 -1.77 4.87 -28.32
N SER A 205 -3.07 4.58 -28.24
CA SER A 205 -4.02 5.02 -29.27
C SER A 205 -4.16 6.53 -29.29
N GLU A 206 -4.58 7.12 -30.42
CA GLU A 206 -4.79 8.59 -30.52
C GLU A 206 -5.75 9.13 -29.46
N ASN A 207 -6.81 8.39 -29.13
CA ASN A 207 -7.76 8.76 -28.07
C ASN A 207 -7.08 8.87 -26.70
N THR A 208 -6.07 8.04 -26.47
CA THR A 208 -5.30 8.05 -25.23
C THR A 208 -4.36 9.27 -25.15
N LEU A 209 -3.78 9.67 -26.28
CA LEU A 209 -2.89 10.85 -26.34
C LEU A 209 -3.65 12.16 -26.05
N LYS A 210 -4.95 12.24 -26.36
CA LYS A 210 -5.78 13.41 -26.06
C LYS A 210 -5.96 13.66 -24.56
N GLU A 211 -6.09 12.61 -23.75
CA GLU A 211 -6.23 12.73 -22.28
C GLU A 211 -5.00 13.33 -21.61
N ILE A 212 -3.84 13.16 -22.25
CA ILE A 212 -2.58 13.72 -21.78
C ILE A 212 -2.25 15.04 -22.48
N GLU A 213 -3.22 15.63 -23.17
CA GLU A 213 -3.11 16.87 -23.94
C GLU A 213 -1.96 16.82 -24.96
N VAL A 214 -1.79 15.68 -25.63
CA VAL A 214 -0.86 15.53 -26.76
C VAL A 214 -1.67 15.22 -28.01
N ASP A 215 -1.78 16.19 -28.90
CA ASP A 215 -2.38 16.01 -30.22
C ASP A 215 -1.31 15.68 -31.26
N ASN A 216 -1.60 14.71 -32.13
CA ASN A 216 -0.82 14.38 -33.33
C ASN A 216 0.69 14.24 -33.09
N LEU A 217 1.08 13.23 -32.30
CA LEU A 217 2.48 12.83 -32.13
C LEU A 217 3.07 12.38 -33.48
N LYS A 218 4.19 12.99 -33.89
CA LYS A 218 4.90 12.61 -35.12
C LYS A 218 5.75 11.36 -34.92
N ASP A 219 6.15 10.73 -36.02
CA ASP A 219 6.98 9.51 -36.02
C ASP A 219 8.34 9.70 -35.32
N ASP A 220 8.87 10.93 -35.30
CA ASP A 220 10.13 11.31 -34.66
C ASP A 220 9.95 11.96 -33.28
N GLU A 221 8.73 11.97 -32.74
CA GLU A 221 8.41 12.57 -31.44
C GLU A 221 8.05 11.50 -30.40
N ILE A 222 8.45 11.73 -29.15
CA ILE A 222 8.16 10.84 -28.02
C ILE A 222 7.59 11.60 -26.83
N ILE A 223 6.86 10.88 -25.98
CA ILE A 223 6.48 11.33 -24.64
C ILE A 223 7.40 10.62 -23.65
N LEU A 224 8.08 11.40 -22.81
CA LEU A 224 9.01 10.88 -21.83
C LEU A 224 8.34 10.79 -20.46
N ILE A 225 8.23 9.58 -19.93
CA ILE A 225 7.88 9.36 -18.51
C ILE A 225 9.16 9.52 -17.70
N ASN A 226 9.31 10.66 -17.02
CA ASN A 226 10.59 11.06 -16.44
C ASN A 226 10.67 10.94 -14.91
N SER A 227 9.75 10.21 -14.27
CA SER A 227 9.82 10.05 -12.81
C SER A 227 9.32 8.71 -12.31
N ILE A 228 9.84 8.34 -11.14
CA ILE A 228 9.40 7.18 -10.36
C ILE A 228 8.95 7.64 -8.97
N SER A 229 7.94 6.97 -8.43
CA SER A 229 7.46 7.22 -7.07
C SER A 229 7.94 6.12 -6.15
N ARG A 230 8.49 6.49 -4.99
CA ARG A 230 9.04 5.56 -4.00
C ARG A 230 8.66 5.99 -2.59
N TYR A 231 8.52 5.02 -1.68
CA TYR A 231 8.53 5.29 -0.25
C TYR A 231 9.97 5.39 0.28
N ASN A 232 10.27 6.49 0.96
CA ASN A 232 11.52 6.68 1.67
C ASN A 232 11.54 5.88 2.98
N GLU A 233 12.65 5.94 3.72
CA GLU A 233 12.82 5.19 4.98
C GLU A 233 11.82 5.61 6.07
N ASP A 234 11.32 6.85 6.01
CA ASP A 234 10.28 7.37 6.92
C ASP A 234 8.86 6.97 6.50
N GLY A 235 8.70 6.20 5.41
CA GLY A 235 7.41 5.84 4.84
C GLY A 235 6.68 7.02 4.18
N LYS A 236 7.38 8.10 3.85
CA LYS A 236 6.84 9.18 3.02
C LYS A 236 7.05 8.84 1.56
N LEU A 237 6.06 9.17 0.75
CA LEU A 237 6.15 9.04 -0.69
C LEU A 237 6.96 10.20 -1.27
N GLU A 238 7.96 9.88 -2.08
CA GLU A 238 8.83 10.80 -2.78
C GLU A 238 8.84 10.50 -4.27
N LYS A 239 8.97 11.57 -5.06
CA LYS A 239 9.14 11.53 -6.51
C LYS A 239 10.63 11.68 -6.80
N ILE A 240 11.16 10.81 -7.65
CA ILE A 240 12.55 10.86 -8.12
C ILE A 240 12.51 11.02 -9.64
N ASP A 241 13.16 12.07 -10.13
CA ASP A 241 13.31 12.29 -11.58
C ASP A 241 14.41 11.38 -12.14
N ILE A 242 14.15 10.76 -13.30
CA ILE A 242 15.05 9.76 -13.92
C ILE A 242 16.17 10.47 -14.70
N THR A 243 15.79 11.47 -15.49
CA THR A 243 16.67 12.20 -16.42
C THR A 243 16.53 13.71 -16.27
N ASN A 244 17.51 14.44 -16.81
CA ASN A 244 17.52 15.90 -16.90
C ASN A 244 16.94 16.44 -18.23
N TYR A 245 16.32 15.58 -19.05
CA TYR A 245 15.73 16.00 -20.33
C TYR A 245 14.59 17.00 -20.13
N LYS A 246 14.40 17.86 -21.11
CA LYS A 246 13.33 18.86 -21.22
C LYS A 246 12.52 18.66 -22.50
N GLU A 247 11.34 19.24 -22.53
CA GLU A 247 10.54 19.30 -23.76
C GLU A 247 11.32 20.04 -24.86
N GLY A 248 11.40 19.41 -26.03
CA GLY A 248 12.20 19.87 -27.16
C GLY A 248 13.57 19.22 -27.28
N ASP A 249 14.07 18.56 -26.25
CA ASP A 249 15.37 17.86 -26.31
C ASP A 249 15.32 16.67 -27.27
N ILE A 250 16.49 16.28 -27.77
CA ILE A 250 16.65 15.12 -28.66
C ILE A 250 17.26 13.98 -27.87
N ILE A 251 16.54 12.86 -27.79
CA ILE A 251 17.04 11.60 -27.24
C ILE A 251 17.62 10.77 -28.39
N LYS A 252 18.86 10.33 -28.22
CA LYS A 252 19.56 9.45 -29.16
C LYS A 252 19.49 8.02 -28.67
N ILE A 253 18.96 7.13 -29.50
CA ILE A 253 18.80 5.71 -29.20
C ILE A 253 19.53 4.90 -30.27
N PRO A 254 20.44 3.96 -29.91
CA PRO A 254 21.08 3.08 -30.89
C PRO A 254 20.06 2.36 -31.77
N ALA A 255 20.27 2.30 -33.09
CA ALA A 255 19.25 1.79 -34.00
C ALA A 255 18.86 0.31 -33.72
N ALA A 256 19.81 -0.49 -33.25
CA ALA A 256 19.65 -1.87 -32.85
C ALA A 256 18.70 -2.05 -31.66
N SER A 257 18.57 -1.06 -30.77
CA SER A 257 17.66 -1.12 -29.61
C SER A 257 16.21 -1.42 -30.00
N LEU A 258 15.75 -0.88 -31.15
CA LEU A 258 14.38 -1.12 -31.64
C LEU A 258 14.32 -2.29 -32.64
N LYS A 259 15.39 -2.54 -33.42
CA LYS A 259 15.42 -3.61 -34.43
C LYS A 259 15.44 -5.01 -33.83
N TYR A 260 16.04 -5.17 -32.64
CA TYR A 260 16.15 -6.44 -31.93
C TYR A 260 15.00 -6.72 -30.95
N MET A 261 13.86 -6.03 -31.08
CA MET A 261 12.61 -6.29 -30.32
C MET A 261 12.14 -7.76 -30.30
N LYS A 262 12.62 -8.59 -31.25
CA LYS A 262 12.19 -9.99 -31.44
C LYS A 262 13.23 -11.04 -31.01
N ILE A 263 14.43 -10.65 -30.58
CA ILE A 263 15.53 -11.59 -30.34
C ILE A 263 15.68 -11.84 -28.84
N MET A 264 15.56 -13.11 -28.43
CA MET A 264 15.67 -13.57 -27.04
C MET A 264 17.13 -13.69 -26.55
N ASP A 265 18.13 -13.54 -27.42
CA ASP A 265 19.54 -13.59 -27.03
C ASP A 265 20.06 -12.20 -26.62
N MET A 266 20.25 -12.05 -25.31
CA MET A 266 20.72 -10.81 -24.68
C MET A 266 22.16 -10.47 -25.07
N GLU A 267 23.02 -11.47 -25.34
CA GLU A 267 24.42 -11.25 -25.74
C GLU A 267 24.52 -10.69 -27.17
N GLU A 268 23.69 -11.19 -28.07
CA GLU A 268 23.62 -10.69 -29.45
C GLU A 268 23.09 -9.25 -29.50
N CYS A 269 22.06 -8.96 -28.69
CA CYS A 269 21.51 -7.61 -28.54
C CYS A 269 22.58 -6.62 -28.02
N LYS A 270 23.33 -6.99 -26.97
CA LYS A 270 24.42 -6.16 -26.43
C LYS A 270 25.51 -5.90 -27.47
N LYS A 271 25.89 -6.89 -28.28
CA LYS A 271 26.89 -6.71 -29.35
C LYS A 271 26.41 -5.72 -30.41
N ALA A 272 25.17 -5.88 -30.90
CA ALA A 272 24.61 -4.99 -31.91
C ALA A 272 24.48 -3.54 -31.44
N ILE A 273 24.02 -3.32 -30.20
CA ILE A 273 23.95 -1.98 -29.60
C ILE A 273 25.33 -1.36 -29.48
N ASN A 274 26.34 -2.12 -29.05
CA ASN A 274 27.71 -1.62 -28.94
C ASN A 274 28.34 -1.28 -30.31
N GLU A 275 28.00 -2.01 -31.36
CA GLU A 275 28.42 -1.67 -32.73
C GLU A 275 27.79 -0.35 -33.20
N ASP A 276 26.50 -0.15 -32.94
CA ASP A 276 25.82 1.10 -33.28
C ASP A 276 26.42 2.29 -32.53
N ILE A 277 26.74 2.14 -31.24
CA ILE A 277 27.42 3.17 -30.45
C ILE A 277 28.79 3.49 -31.07
N LYS A 278 29.59 2.48 -31.44
CA LYS A 278 30.90 2.68 -32.07
C LYS A 278 30.81 3.37 -33.43
N ASN A 279 29.79 3.04 -34.20
CA ASN A 279 29.57 3.55 -35.56
C ASN A 279 28.76 4.87 -35.58
N ASN A 280 28.42 5.41 -34.41
CA ASN A 280 27.56 6.59 -34.26
C ASN A 280 26.21 6.47 -34.98
N ASN A 281 25.64 5.25 -34.99
CA ASN A 281 24.38 4.91 -35.64
C ASN A 281 23.22 5.01 -34.64
N TYR A 282 22.54 6.16 -34.64
CA TYR A 282 21.46 6.47 -33.71
C TYR A 282 20.18 6.85 -34.45
N MET A 283 19.05 6.46 -33.88
CA MET A 283 17.77 7.09 -34.11
C MET A 283 17.61 8.28 -33.16
N GLU A 284 17.05 9.37 -33.66
CA GLU A 284 16.86 10.60 -32.91
C GLU A 284 15.37 10.84 -32.71
N PHE A 285 14.98 11.03 -31.45
CA PHE A 285 13.59 11.29 -31.07
C PHE A 285 13.49 12.60 -30.30
N LYS A 286 12.59 13.48 -30.72
CA LYS A 286 12.31 14.73 -30.03
C LYS A 286 11.34 14.50 -28.88
N VAL A 287 11.69 14.97 -27.68
CA VAL A 287 10.79 14.96 -26.53
C VAL A 287 9.68 15.98 -26.77
N LYS A 288 8.47 15.51 -27.06
CA LYS A 288 7.30 16.37 -27.29
C LYS A 288 6.67 16.81 -25.98
N LYS A 289 6.57 15.90 -25.02
CA LYS A 289 6.00 16.16 -23.69
C LYS A 289 6.72 15.33 -22.63
N ILE A 290 6.88 15.90 -21.44
CA ILE A 290 7.35 15.15 -20.27
C ILE A 290 6.17 14.93 -19.33
N VAL A 291 5.98 13.68 -18.93
CA VAL A 291 4.98 13.31 -17.94
C VAL A 291 5.67 12.72 -16.72
N ASP A 292 5.17 13.13 -15.55
CA ASP A 292 5.72 12.66 -14.28
C ASP A 292 5.36 11.20 -14.01
N LYS A 293 4.33 10.67 -14.65
CA LYS A 293 3.84 9.34 -14.38
C LYS A 293 3.20 8.73 -15.63
N ASP A 294 3.38 7.42 -15.82
CA ASP A 294 2.53 6.64 -16.72
C ASP A 294 1.09 6.69 -16.20
N LEU A 295 0.17 7.27 -16.97
CA LEU A 295 -1.23 7.38 -16.56
C LEU A 295 -1.95 6.02 -16.49
N PHE A 296 -1.24 4.96 -16.93
CA PHE A 296 -1.74 3.60 -17.06
C PHE A 296 -1.28 2.67 -15.93
#